data_AF-A0A7S3U4S6-F1
#
_entry.id   AF-A0A7S3U4S6-F1
#
_cell.length_a   1.000
_cell.length_b   1.000
_cell.length_c   1.000
_cell.angle_alpha   90.00
_cell.angle_beta   90.00
_cell.angle_gamma   90.00
#
_symmetry.space_group_name_H-M   'P 1'
#
loop_
_entity.id
_entity.type
_entity.pdbx_description
1 polymer ?
#
loop_
_entity_poly.entity_id
_entity_poly.type
_entity_poly.pdbx_seq_one_letter_code
_entity_poly.pdbx_strand_id
1 'polypeptide(L)'
;HVFVHRTVTSAAVSHIEEYGGIVHRIDGNYEDAVQACANASSKEGWQVVQDVAKEGYEEVPRRIMEGYGVIASEVLDELAAAGEAPPTHVLVNAGVGGLAAAVCA
;
A
#
# COMPACT_ATOMS: atom_id res chain seq x y z
N HIS A 1 13.14 -2.65 -6.21
CA HIS A 1 12.52 -2.77 -7.54
C HIS A 1 11.04 -2.49 -7.40
N VAL A 2 10.46 -1.63 -8.24
CA VAL A 2 9.04 -1.28 -8.20
C VAL A 2 8.47 -1.43 -9.61
N PHE A 3 7.45 -2.27 -9.77
CA PHE A 3 6.80 -2.51 -11.05
C PHE A 3 5.53 -1.66 -11.14
N VAL A 4 5.41 -0.86 -12.20
CA VAL A 4 4.30 0.08 -12.37
C VAL A 4 3.63 -0.11 -13.72
N HIS A 5 2.30 0.07 -13.77
CA HIS A 5 1.54 -0.01 -15.02
C HIS A 5 1.74 1.25 -15.88
N ARG A 6 1.32 1.18 -17.15
CA ARG A 6 1.69 2.17 -18.18
C ARG A 6 1.27 3.60 -17.89
N THR A 7 0.22 3.81 -17.08
CA THR A 7 -0.38 5.12 -16.80
C THR A 7 0.08 5.77 -15.51
N VAL A 8 0.96 5.13 -14.72
CA VAL A 8 1.57 5.78 -13.54
C VAL A 8 2.34 7.03 -13.99
N THR A 9 2.12 8.15 -13.30
CA THR A 9 2.66 9.45 -13.73
C THR A 9 4.19 9.48 -13.66
N SER A 10 4.81 10.31 -14.49
CA SER A 10 6.27 10.50 -14.44
C SER A 10 6.72 11.03 -13.07
N ALA A 11 5.93 11.92 -12.46
CA ALA A 11 6.22 12.44 -11.11
C ALA A 11 6.28 11.32 -10.05
N ALA A 12 5.31 10.39 -10.06
CA ALA A 12 5.33 9.26 -9.13
C ALA A 12 6.55 8.35 -9.35
N VAL A 13 6.93 8.11 -10.61
CA VAL A 13 8.15 7.36 -10.94
C VAL A 13 9.40 8.07 -10.44
N SER A 14 9.54 9.37 -10.70
CA SER A 14 10.71 10.14 -10.25
C SER A 14 10.84 10.14 -8.73
N HIS A 15 9.73 10.25 -7.99
CA HIS A 15 9.77 10.15 -6.53
C HIS A 15 10.26 8.78 -6.05
N ILE A 16 9.86 7.67 -6.69
CA ILE A 16 10.38 6.35 -6.34
C ILE A 16 11.89 6.27 -6.59
N GLU A 17 12.35 6.83 -7.72
CA GLU A 17 13.77 6.84 -8.11
C GLU A 17 14.62 7.73 -7.19
N GLU A 18 14.08 8.85 -6.69
CA GLU A 18 14.74 9.73 -5.71
C GLU A 18 15.10 8.99 -4.42
N TYR A 19 14.30 8.00 -4.00
CA TYR A 19 14.60 7.13 -2.85
C TYR A 19 15.43 5.90 -3.23
N GLY A 20 16.04 5.87 -4.42
CA GLY A 20 16.87 4.77 -4.91
C GLY A 20 16.09 3.57 -5.45
N GLY A 21 14.77 3.71 -5.66
CA GLY A 21 13.94 2.67 -6.23
C GLY A 21 14.19 2.49 -7.73
N ILE A 22 14.44 1.26 -8.16
CA ILE A 22 14.52 0.92 -9.59
C ILE A 22 13.11 0.65 -10.12
N VAL A 23 12.60 1.51 -11.01
CA VAL A 23 11.25 1.40 -11.56
C VAL A 23 11.23 0.61 -12.88
N HIS A 24 10.33 -0.37 -12.96
CA HIS A 24 10.06 -1.18 -14.14
C HIS A 24 8.68 -0.81 -14.66
N ARG A 25 8.61 -0.04 -15.75
CA ARG A 25 7.32 0.33 -16.38
C ARG A 25 6.87 -0.78 -17.32
N ILE A 26 5.72 -1.36 -17.02
CA ILE A 26 5.10 -2.41 -17.82
C ILE A 26 4.10 -1.77 -18.78
N ASP A 27 4.20 -2.11 -20.07
CA ASP A 27 3.25 -1.67 -21.08
C ASP A 27 1.94 -2.48 -21.00
N GLY A 28 1.23 -2.28 -19.89
CA GLY A 28 0.01 -3.00 -19.54
C GLY A 28 -0.75 -2.29 -18.43
N ASN A 29 -1.75 -2.98 -17.88
CA ASN A 29 -2.56 -2.54 -16.74
C ASN A 29 -1.90 -2.91 -15.39
N TYR A 30 -2.63 -2.67 -14.29
CA TYR A 30 -2.17 -2.98 -12.94
C TYR A 30 -1.86 -4.47 -12.75
N GLU A 31 -2.75 -5.37 -13.18
CA GLU A 31 -2.55 -6.82 -13.06
C GLU A 31 -1.34 -7.30 -13.86
N ASP A 32 -1.10 -6.72 -15.04
CA ASP A 32 0.09 -7.04 -15.84
C ASP A 32 1.38 -6.67 -15.08
N ALA A 33 1.39 -5.54 -14.37
CA ALA A 33 2.53 -5.12 -13.53
C ALA A 33 2.71 -6.03 -12.32
N VAL A 34 1.62 -6.47 -11.68
CA VAL A 34 1.66 -7.43 -10.57
C VAL A 34 2.21 -8.78 -11.03
N GLN A 35 1.78 -9.28 -12.18
CA GLN A 35 2.27 -10.53 -12.74
C GLN A 35 3.75 -10.43 -13.13
N ALA A 36 4.18 -9.31 -13.73
CA ALA A 36 5.58 -9.08 -14.04
C ALA A 36 6.46 -9.04 -12.77
N CYS A 37 5.99 -8.39 -11.71
CA CYS A 37 6.66 -8.36 -10.41
C CYS A 37 6.82 -9.76 -9.81
N ALA A 38 5.75 -10.57 -9.82
CA ALA A 38 5.77 -11.93 -9.31
C ALA A 38 6.77 -12.82 -10.10
N ASN A 39 6.77 -12.71 -11.43
CA ASN A 39 7.67 -13.48 -12.30
C ASN A 39 9.14 -13.10 -12.07
N ALA A 40 9.45 -11.80 -12.02
CA ALA A 40 10.80 -11.32 -11.76
C ALA A 40 11.28 -11.72 -10.36
N SER A 41 10.41 -11.58 -9.35
CA SER A 41 10.74 -11.94 -7.97
C SER A 41 11.02 -13.43 -7.81
N SER A 42 10.22 -14.30 -8.46
CA SER A 42 10.44 -15.74 -8.48
C SER A 42 11.78 -16.11 -9.13
N LYS A 43 12.13 -15.45 -10.23
CA LYS A 43 13.39 -15.70 -10.96
C LYS A 43 14.62 -15.24 -10.18
N GLU A 44 14.56 -14.07 -9.57
CA GLU A 44 15.70 -13.40 -8.93
C GLU A 44 15.77 -13.65 -7.41
N GLY A 45 14.79 -14.38 -6.84
CA GLY A 45 14.72 -14.68 -5.41
C GLY A 45 14.35 -13.46 -4.55
N TRP A 46 13.62 -12.48 -5.10
CA TRP A 46 13.19 -11.30 -4.35
C TRP A 46 11.94 -11.57 -3.52
N GLN A 47 11.82 -10.89 -2.38
CA GLN A 47 10.61 -10.88 -1.57
C GLN A 47 9.59 -9.91 -2.18
N VAL A 48 8.39 -10.42 -2.48
CA VAL A 48 7.26 -9.58 -2.91
C VAL A 48 6.67 -8.84 -1.71
N VAL A 49 6.46 -7.53 -1.86
CA VAL A 49 5.77 -6.66 -0.89
C VAL A 49 4.60 -5.97 -1.61
N GLN A 50 3.38 -6.41 -1.33
CA GLN A 50 2.13 -5.88 -1.87
C GLN A 50 1.05 -5.89 -0.78
N ASP A 51 0.12 -4.94 -0.86
CA ASP A 51 -0.97 -4.70 0.09
C ASP A 51 -2.25 -5.50 -0.20
N VAL A 52 -2.21 -6.44 -1.16
CA VAL A 52 -3.33 -7.31 -1.51
C VAL A 52 -3.07 -8.74 -1.06
N ALA A 53 -3.94 -9.25 -0.19
CA ALA A 53 -3.90 -10.64 0.24
C ALA A 53 -4.36 -11.59 -0.88
N LYS A 54 -3.64 -12.70 -1.01
CA LYS A 54 -4.00 -13.86 -1.85
C LYS A 54 -3.79 -15.12 -1.03
N GLU A 55 -4.40 -16.23 -1.42
CA GLU A 55 -4.16 -17.51 -0.75
C GLU A 55 -2.65 -17.82 -0.75
N GLY A 56 -2.10 -18.04 0.44
CA GLY A 56 -0.67 -18.26 0.63
C GLY A 56 0.20 -16.98 0.65
N TYR A 57 -0.39 -15.79 0.54
CA TYR A 57 0.26 -14.49 0.68
C TYR A 57 -0.59 -13.55 1.55
N GLU A 58 -0.49 -13.73 2.85
CA GLU A 58 -1.34 -13.03 3.84
C GLU A 58 -0.51 -12.27 4.87
N GLU A 59 0.69 -12.77 5.18
CA GLU A 59 1.50 -12.20 6.25
C GLU A 59 1.92 -10.76 5.96
N VAL A 60 2.45 -10.49 4.76
CA VAL A 60 2.90 -9.15 4.38
C VAL A 60 1.72 -8.17 4.27
N PRO A 61 0.62 -8.49 3.56
CA PRO A 61 -0.58 -7.63 3.55
C PRO A 61 -1.13 -7.35 4.94
N ARG A 62 -1.16 -8.34 5.84
CA ARG A 62 -1.60 -8.15 7.23
C ARG A 62 -0.72 -7.14 7.96
N ARG A 63 0.61 -7.26 7.85
CA ARG A 63 1.53 -6.29 8.48
C ARG A 63 1.39 -4.88 7.90
N ILE A 64 1.13 -4.75 6.60
CA ILE A 64 0.84 -3.46 5.96
C ILE A 64 -0.43 -2.86 6.57
N MET A 65 -1.49 -3.65 6.70
CA MET A 65 -2.76 -3.22 7.29
C MET A 65 -2.61 -2.83 8.77
N GLU A 66 -1.85 -3.61 9.56
CA GLU A 66 -1.50 -3.27 10.94
C GLU A 66 -0.77 -1.92 11.03
N GLY A 67 0.15 -1.66 10.09
CA GLY A 67 0.86 -0.39 9.99
C GLY A 67 -0.07 0.81 9.74
N TYR A 68 -1.13 0.63 8.93
CA TYR A 68 -2.13 1.68 8.72
C TYR A 68 -2.90 2.05 10.00
N GLY A 69 -3.00 1.13 10.98
CA GLY A 69 -3.64 1.40 12.27
C GLY A 69 -2.95 2.50 13.08
N VAL A 70 -1.67 2.78 12.81
CA VAL A 70 -0.94 3.89 13.44
C VAL A 70 -1.62 5.23 13.14
N ILE A 71 -2.11 5.43 11.91
CA ILE A 71 -2.82 6.67 11.52
C ILE A 71 -4.07 6.86 12.39
N ALA A 72 -4.84 5.80 12.61
CA ALA A 72 -6.04 5.87 13.46
C ALA A 72 -5.69 6.16 14.92
N SER A 73 -4.61 5.55 15.44
CA SER A 73 -4.11 5.82 16.78
C SER A 73 -3.70 7.28 16.96
N GLU A 74 -2.90 7.82 16.04
CA GLU A 74 -2.43 9.20 16.09
C GLU A 74 -3.59 10.19 16.06
N VAL A 75 -4.59 9.98 15.19
CA VAL A 75 -5.79 10.83 15.13
C VAL A 75 -6.57 10.82 16.45
N LEU A 76 -6.75 9.64 17.06
CA LEU A 76 -7.45 9.53 18.34
C LEU A 76 -6.67 10.20 19.48
N ASP A 77 -5.35 10.07 19.49
CA ASP A 77 -4.47 10.70 20.48
C ASP A 77 -4.51 12.24 20.34
N GLU A 78 -4.50 12.76 19.12
CA GLU A 78 -4.62 14.20 18.84
C GLU A 78 -5.97 14.76 19.30
N LEU A 79 -7.08 14.07 19.01
CA LEU A 79 -8.42 14.47 19.46
C LEU A 79 -8.52 14.45 20.99
N ALA A 80 -7.99 13.40 21.63
CA ALA A 80 -7.98 13.28 23.09
C ALA A 80 -7.14 14.40 23.72
N ALA A 81 -5.97 14.72 23.15
CA ALA A 81 -5.11 15.82 23.60
C ALA A 81 -5.78 17.19 23.46
N ALA A 82 -6.63 17.37 22.44
CA ALA A 82 -7.45 18.56 22.24
C ALA A 82 -8.71 18.60 23.13
N GLY A 83 -9.02 17.51 23.85
CA GLY A 83 -10.25 17.38 24.65
C GLY A 83 -11.51 17.19 23.80
N GLU A 84 -11.35 16.75 22.55
CA GLU A 84 -12.44 16.47 21.63
C GLU A 84 -12.99 15.05 21.81
N ALA A 85 -14.28 14.88 21.54
CA ALA A 85 -14.89 13.56 21.53
C ALA A 85 -14.51 12.79 20.24
N PRO A 86 -14.47 11.44 20.27
CA PRO A 86 -14.27 10.65 19.06
C PRO A 86 -15.30 10.96 17.97
N PRO A 87 -14.93 10.83 16.68
CA PRO A 87 -15.84 11.11 15.58
C PRO A 87 -17.01 10.12 15.57
N THR A 88 -18.21 10.62 15.26
CA THR A 88 -19.38 9.75 15.04
C THR A 88 -19.42 9.15 13.63
N HIS A 89 -18.70 9.77 12.70
CA HIS A 89 -18.63 9.37 11.29
C HIS A 89 -17.19 9.51 10.79
N VAL A 90 -16.73 8.52 10.04
CA VAL A 90 -15.41 8.53 9.39
C VAL A 90 -15.60 8.31 7.89
N LEU A 91 -14.98 9.16 7.09
CA LEU A 91 -14.97 9.05 5.63
C LEU A 91 -13.57 8.59 5.22
N VAL A 92 -13.45 7.35 4.75
CA VAL A 92 -12.19 6.75 4.32
C VAL A 92 -12.33 6.19 2.90
N ASN A 93 -11.36 6.50 2.04
CA ASN A 93 -11.32 5.94 0.69
C ASN A 93 -10.91 4.46 0.72
N ALA A 94 -11.47 3.66 -0.17
CA ALA A 94 -11.16 2.24 -0.29
C ALA A 94 -10.75 1.90 -1.73
N GLY A 95 -9.49 1.52 -1.90
CA GLY A 95 -9.05 0.74 -3.07
C GLY A 95 -9.31 -0.73 -2.81
N VAL A 96 -8.26 -1.45 -2.41
CA VAL A 96 -8.35 -2.87 -1.99
C VAL A 96 -8.83 -3.07 -0.55
N GLY A 97 -9.06 -1.97 0.17
CA GLY A 97 -9.72 -1.96 1.48
C GLY A 97 -8.80 -1.99 2.70
N GLY A 98 -7.49 -2.20 2.56
CA GLY A 98 -6.56 -2.30 3.69
C GLY A 98 -6.58 -1.09 4.64
N LEU A 99 -6.50 0.13 4.10
CA LEU A 99 -6.59 1.34 4.92
C LEU A 99 -7.95 1.49 5.61
N ALA A 100 -9.04 1.28 4.86
CA ALA A 100 -10.40 1.38 5.40
C ALA A 100 -10.65 0.35 6.51
N ALA A 101 -10.15 -0.87 6.36
CA ALA A 101 -10.21 -1.90 7.38
C ALA A 101 -9.42 -1.50 8.63
N ALA A 102 -8.19 -1.00 8.45
CA ALA A 102 -7.35 -0.57 9.57
C ALA A 102 -7.94 0.61 10.36
N VAL A 103 -8.58 1.56 9.68
CA VAL A 103 -9.23 2.72 10.30
C VAL A 103 -10.51 2.34 11.05
N CYS A 104 -11.20 1.28 10.62
CA CYS A 104 -12.46 0.81 11.21
C CYS A 104 -12.29 -0.36 12.21
N ALA A 105 -11.06 -0.77 12.51
CA ALA A 105 -10.75 -1.93 13.34
C ALA A 105 -10.96 -1.69 14.84
#